data_AF-A0A432Z9P3-F1
#
_entry.id   AF-A0A432Z9P3-F1
#
_cell.length_a   1.000
_cell.length_b   1.000
_cell.length_c   1.000
_cell.angle_alpha   90.00
_cell.angle_beta   90.00
_cell.angle_gamma   90.00
#
_symmetry.space_group_name_H-M   'P 1'
#
loop_
_entity.id
_entity.type
_entity.pdbx_description
1 polymer ?
#
loop_
_entity_poly.entity_id
_entity_poly.type
_entity_poly.pdbx_seq_one_letter_code
_entity_poly.pdbx_strand_id
1 'polypeptide(L)'
;MKSLIAAGCLLATSGGLAQAEESQVFIEGELVFASLPMLNDYQGPLAEPLLFSAVVTEDSSQAQPIMLFNLSEEYTESTRALQMEIRTAAGEVLYSETTDDTVLATANFVERYAAFAYGQQAQNTGYPSGTAFWALIAGGTEQFVDRELSLGADVVSRGVGMGGSAGIAQLFATTEEYPVLAEGSYSYAFLYYDETFNNIAGNGYQGVVQGYATRISFGVTDSDGDGVEDSMDQCPASDSSTTVVFNGVDSGVANPVDASGCSLRDQFVACETRSNCTMKLIRDFRRLGLVSVHEANALRQASQVGFHSNRPR
;
A
#
# COMPACT_ATOMS: atom_id res chain seq x y z
N MET A 1 43.18 -33.45 -39.26
CA MET A 1 42.91 -32.00 -39.49
C MET A 1 41.59 -31.93 -40.24
N LYS A 2 40.46 -31.40 -39.76
CA LYS A 2 40.15 -30.37 -38.77
C LYS A 2 38.85 -30.77 -38.07
N SER A 3 38.78 -30.54 -36.76
CA SER A 3 37.59 -30.75 -35.93
C SER A 3 36.66 -29.54 -36.06
N LEU A 4 35.38 -29.74 -36.39
CA LEU A 4 34.34 -28.70 -36.28
C LEU A 4 33.77 -28.74 -34.85
N ILE A 5 33.92 -27.63 -34.13
CA ILE A 5 33.25 -27.37 -32.86
C ILE A 5 31.97 -26.60 -33.19
N ALA A 6 30.81 -27.22 -32.95
CA ALA A 6 29.52 -26.57 -33.03
C ALA A 6 29.28 -25.77 -31.74
N ALA A 7 29.29 -24.45 -31.84
CA ALA A 7 28.89 -23.56 -30.77
C ALA A 7 27.35 -23.52 -30.71
N GLY A 8 26.78 -24.21 -29.72
CA GLY A 8 25.38 -24.07 -29.35
C GLY A 8 25.19 -22.76 -28.60
N CYS A 9 24.53 -21.79 -29.25
CA CYS A 9 24.08 -20.55 -28.63
C CYS A 9 22.85 -20.88 -27.79
N LEU A 10 23.01 -20.94 -26.47
CA LEU A 10 21.91 -21.07 -25.51
C LEU A 10 21.28 -19.67 -25.35
N LEU A 11 20.13 -19.44 -25.98
CA LEU A 11 19.30 -18.27 -25.73
C LEU A 11 18.64 -18.46 -24.36
N ALA A 12 19.20 -17.82 -23.33
CA ALA A 12 18.50 -17.63 -22.07
C ALA A 12 17.43 -16.57 -22.29
N THR A 13 16.17 -16.99 -22.37
CA THR A 13 15.03 -16.09 -22.27
C THR A 13 14.96 -15.61 -20.82
N SER A 14 15.43 -14.40 -20.57
CA SER A 14 15.11 -13.65 -19.35
C SER A 14 13.60 -13.44 -19.35
N GLY A 15 12.88 -14.26 -18.60
CA GLY A 15 11.49 -13.98 -18.28
C GLY A 15 11.48 -12.70 -17.47
N GLY A 16 11.17 -11.57 -18.11
CA GLY A 16 10.82 -10.35 -17.40
C GLY A 16 9.65 -10.71 -16.51
N LEU A 17 9.87 -10.61 -15.20
CA LEU A 17 8.77 -10.59 -14.25
C LEU A 17 7.94 -9.38 -14.68
N ALA A 18 6.71 -9.61 -15.14
CA ALA A 18 5.75 -8.53 -15.29
C ALA A 18 5.58 -7.99 -13.88
N GLN A 19 6.20 -6.84 -13.59
CA GLN A 19 5.95 -6.11 -12.35
C GLN A 19 4.45 -5.84 -12.32
N ALA A 20 3.80 -6.14 -11.19
CA ALA A 20 2.45 -5.64 -10.94
C ALA A 20 2.47 -4.13 -11.18
N GLU A 21 1.51 -3.64 -11.96
CA GLU A 21 1.48 -2.23 -12.37
C GLU A 21 1.39 -1.32 -11.14
N GLU A 22 0.62 -1.73 -10.13
CA GLU A 22 0.52 -1.09 -8.82
C GLU A 22 1.25 -1.89 -7.72
N SER A 23 1.93 -1.20 -6.81
CA SER A 23 2.65 -1.79 -5.68
C SER A 23 2.58 -0.88 -4.44
N GLN A 24 2.76 -1.47 -3.25
CA GLN A 24 2.78 -0.73 -2.00
C GLN A 24 4.13 -0.85 -1.29
N VAL A 25 4.68 0.28 -0.87
CA VAL A 25 5.87 0.38 -0.04
C VAL A 25 5.45 0.67 1.40
N PHE A 26 5.74 -0.26 2.30
CA PHE A 26 5.50 -0.13 3.73
C PHE A 26 6.77 0.35 4.41
N ILE A 27 6.68 1.45 5.14
CA ILE A 27 7.80 2.09 5.84
C ILE A 27 7.42 2.23 7.31
N GLU A 28 8.14 1.55 8.18
CA GLU A 28 7.94 1.63 9.64
C GLU A 28 9.17 2.23 10.31
N GLY A 29 8.97 3.00 11.38
CA GLY A 29 10.09 3.60 12.09
C GLY A 29 9.75 4.37 13.35
N GLU A 30 10.71 5.18 13.77
CA GLU A 30 10.64 5.99 14.98
C GLU A 30 10.79 7.47 14.63
N LEU A 31 9.92 8.32 15.16
CA LEU A 31 10.03 9.77 15.07
C LEU A 31 10.81 10.31 16.26
N VAL A 32 11.64 11.32 16.01
CA VAL A 32 12.43 12.04 17.03
C VAL A 32 12.10 13.53 17.09
N PHE A 33 11.34 14.03 16.11
CA PHE A 33 10.87 15.41 16.05
C PHE A 33 9.49 15.46 15.40
N ALA A 34 8.61 16.35 15.88
CA ALA A 34 7.34 16.64 15.25
C ALA A 34 6.95 18.11 15.37
N SER A 35 6.33 18.66 14.34
CA SER A 35 5.71 19.99 14.34
C SER A 35 4.31 20.00 13.74
N LEU A 36 3.72 18.81 13.50
CA LEU A 36 2.33 18.69 13.06
C LEU A 36 1.42 19.21 14.16
N PRO A 37 0.57 20.23 13.92
CA PRO A 37 -0.24 20.80 15.00
C PRO A 37 -1.21 19.81 15.68
N MET A 38 -1.46 18.66 15.05
CA MET A 38 -2.34 17.60 15.56
C MET A 38 -1.67 16.84 16.71
N LEU A 39 -0.34 16.82 16.72
CA LEU A 39 0.50 16.22 17.74
C LEU A 39 0.82 17.24 18.84
N ASN A 40 -0.20 17.90 19.41
CA ASN A 40 -0.05 19.04 20.32
C ASN A 40 0.93 18.79 21.49
N ASP A 41 0.85 17.62 22.10
CA ASP A 41 1.70 17.25 23.25
C ASP A 41 3.12 16.81 22.85
N TYR A 42 3.38 16.71 21.54
CA TYR A 42 4.60 16.15 20.95
C TYR A 42 5.27 17.16 19.99
N GLN A 43 5.20 18.46 20.29
CA GLN A 43 5.85 19.49 19.47
C GLN A 43 7.35 19.62 19.78
N GLY A 44 8.16 19.73 18.74
CA GLY A 44 9.61 19.86 18.80
C GLY A 44 10.34 18.52 18.90
N PRO A 45 11.56 18.50 19.47
CA PRO A 45 12.28 17.27 19.77
C PRO A 45 11.52 16.41 20.79
N LEU A 46 11.39 15.12 20.50
CA LEU A 46 10.60 14.19 21.29
C LEU A 46 11.44 13.61 22.45
N ALA A 47 10.85 13.59 23.65
CA ALA A 47 11.49 12.99 24.82
C ALA A 47 11.52 11.45 24.74
N GLU A 48 10.48 10.87 24.18
CA GLU A 48 10.38 9.46 23.84
C GLU A 48 10.00 9.35 22.35
N PRO A 49 10.62 8.44 21.58
CA PRO A 49 10.26 8.29 20.19
C PRO A 49 8.80 7.88 20.01
N LEU A 50 8.13 8.48 19.02
CA LEU A 50 6.84 7.98 18.54
C LEU A 50 7.08 6.93 17.46
N LEU A 51 6.17 5.97 17.33
CA LEU A 51 6.21 5.01 16.24
C LEU A 51 5.47 5.57 15.04
N PHE A 52 5.95 5.32 13.83
CA PHE A 52 5.20 5.62 12.62
C PHE A 52 5.11 4.41 11.69
N SER A 53 4.04 4.38 10.91
CA SER A 53 3.88 3.54 9.73
C SER A 53 3.38 4.39 8.58
N ALA A 54 4.08 4.33 7.45
CA ALA A 54 3.67 4.97 6.21
C ALA A 54 3.50 3.93 5.11
N VAL A 55 2.52 4.15 4.23
CA VAL A 55 2.30 3.35 3.03
C VAL A 55 2.35 4.28 1.83
N VAL A 56 3.20 3.97 0.87
CA VAL A 56 3.24 4.63 -0.44
C VAL A 56 2.68 3.66 -1.45
N THR A 57 1.58 4.02 -2.12
CA THR A 57 1.06 3.25 -3.26
C THR A 57 1.60 3.86 -4.54
N GLU A 58 2.29 3.06 -5.33
CA GLU A 58 2.92 3.46 -6.59
C GLU A 58 2.35 2.67 -7.77
N ASP A 59 2.10 3.33 -8.89
CA ASP A 59 1.77 2.72 -10.17
C ASP A 59 2.90 3.01 -11.17
N SER A 60 3.76 2.03 -11.38
CA SER A 60 4.93 2.18 -12.26
C SER A 60 4.55 2.20 -13.74
N SER A 61 3.36 1.69 -14.11
CA SER A 61 2.86 1.72 -15.49
C SER A 61 2.47 3.12 -15.95
N GLN A 62 2.07 3.98 -15.00
CA GLN A 62 1.70 5.38 -15.26
C GLN A 62 2.88 6.34 -15.13
N ALA A 63 4.03 5.88 -14.62
CA ALA A 63 5.19 6.72 -14.36
C ALA A 63 5.71 7.39 -15.64
N GLN A 64 5.73 8.72 -15.66
CA GLN A 64 6.27 9.51 -16.77
C GLN A 64 7.55 10.22 -16.35
N PRO A 65 8.70 9.99 -17.02
CA PRO A 65 9.94 10.65 -16.66
C PRO A 65 9.84 12.18 -16.74
N ILE A 66 10.36 12.86 -15.72
CA ILE A 66 10.48 14.33 -15.64
C ILE A 66 11.89 14.72 -15.20
N MET A 67 12.21 16.01 -15.22
CA MET A 67 13.44 16.56 -14.66
C MET A 67 13.09 17.84 -13.90
N LEU A 68 12.88 17.72 -12.60
CA LEU A 68 12.50 18.81 -11.70
C LEU A 68 13.65 19.16 -10.75
N PHE A 69 14.24 18.17 -10.11
CA PHE A 69 15.29 18.29 -9.09
C PHE A 69 16.70 18.02 -9.63
N ASN A 70 16.81 17.58 -10.88
CA ASN A 70 18.05 17.12 -11.52
C ASN A 70 18.66 15.89 -10.79
N LEU A 71 17.78 15.06 -10.22
CA LEU A 71 18.11 13.80 -9.54
C LEU A 71 18.38 12.69 -10.56
N SER A 72 18.67 11.48 -10.05
CA SER A 72 19.05 10.34 -10.91
C SER A 72 17.88 9.92 -11.78
N GLU A 73 16.74 9.69 -11.14
CA GLU A 73 15.48 9.40 -11.81
C GLU A 73 14.34 10.14 -11.12
N GLU A 74 13.43 10.68 -11.92
CA GLU A 74 12.29 11.46 -11.46
C GLU A 74 11.09 11.14 -12.35
N TYR A 75 9.96 10.92 -11.74
CA TYR A 75 8.72 10.53 -12.40
C TYR A 75 7.56 11.39 -11.92
N THR A 76 6.66 11.71 -12.83
CA THR A 76 5.31 12.17 -12.52
C THR A 76 4.31 11.02 -12.67
N GLU A 77 3.13 11.15 -12.08
CA GLU A 77 1.99 10.21 -12.17
C GLU A 77 2.19 8.84 -11.51
N SER A 78 3.35 8.55 -10.92
CA SER A 78 3.62 7.24 -10.30
C SER A 78 3.02 7.10 -8.90
N THR A 79 2.96 8.16 -8.10
CA THR A 79 2.41 8.07 -6.73
C THR A 79 0.88 8.14 -6.77
N ARG A 80 0.20 7.10 -6.27
CA ARG A 80 -1.27 6.97 -6.25
C ARG A 80 -1.86 7.33 -4.90
N ALA A 81 -1.21 6.92 -3.83
CA ALA A 81 -1.66 7.21 -2.47
C ALA A 81 -0.48 7.36 -1.50
N LEU A 82 -0.68 8.17 -0.47
CA LEU A 82 0.19 8.29 0.69
C LEU A 82 -0.68 8.15 1.94
N GLN A 83 -0.34 7.16 2.77
CA GLN A 83 -0.92 6.98 4.09
C GLN A 83 0.16 7.16 5.14
N MET A 84 -0.17 7.87 6.22
CA MET A 84 0.72 8.06 7.36
C MET A 84 -0.05 7.89 8.66
N GLU A 85 0.50 7.09 9.56
CA GLU A 85 -0.02 6.88 10.89
C GLU A 85 1.11 7.02 11.92
N ILE A 86 0.80 7.71 13.02
CA ILE A 86 1.73 7.96 14.12
C ILE A 86 1.09 7.47 15.41
N ARG A 87 1.84 6.68 16.17
CA ARG A 87 1.39 6.04 17.41
C ARG A 87 2.36 6.28 18.57
N THR A 88 1.84 6.18 19.79
CA THR A 88 2.68 6.01 20.98
C THR A 88 3.29 4.61 21.00
N ALA A 89 4.32 4.40 21.85
CA ALA A 89 4.87 3.06 22.11
C ALA A 89 3.84 2.07 22.69
N ALA A 90 2.73 2.56 23.27
CA ALA A 90 1.62 1.74 23.75
C ALA A 90 0.60 1.38 22.65
N GLY A 91 0.78 1.88 21.42
CA GLY A 91 -0.08 1.61 20.26
C GLY A 91 -1.25 2.56 20.08
N GLU A 92 -1.37 3.61 20.90
CA GLU A 92 -2.39 4.65 20.75
C GLU A 92 -2.13 5.48 19.49
N VAL A 93 -3.13 5.60 18.61
CA VAL A 93 -3.06 6.42 17.39
C VAL A 93 -3.20 7.89 17.74
N LEU A 94 -2.18 8.68 17.42
CA LEU A 94 -2.16 10.13 17.62
C LEU A 94 -2.50 10.90 16.34
N TYR A 95 -2.18 10.34 15.19
CA TYR A 95 -2.39 10.92 13.88
C TYR A 95 -2.55 9.79 12.86
N SER A 96 -3.51 9.93 11.94
CA SER A 96 -3.77 8.99 10.85
C SER A 96 -4.39 9.78 9.71
N GLU A 97 -3.68 9.87 8.59
CA GLU A 97 -4.16 10.54 7.38
C GLU A 97 -3.85 9.69 6.15
N THR A 98 -4.77 9.72 5.20
CA THR A 98 -4.64 9.08 3.90
C THR A 98 -4.99 10.08 2.81
N THR A 99 -4.11 10.21 1.82
CA THR A 99 -4.38 10.95 0.58
C THR A 99 -4.31 9.97 -0.57
N ASP A 100 -5.42 9.80 -1.28
CA ASP A 100 -5.59 8.85 -2.38
C ASP A 100 -6.37 9.50 -3.54
N ASP A 101 -6.64 8.74 -4.59
CA ASP A 101 -7.41 9.20 -5.76
C ASP A 101 -8.80 9.76 -5.43
N THR A 102 -9.43 9.33 -4.33
CA THR A 102 -10.74 9.86 -3.91
C THR A 102 -10.62 11.30 -3.43
N VAL A 103 -9.59 11.58 -2.62
CA VAL A 103 -9.28 12.95 -2.19
C VAL A 103 -8.93 13.82 -3.40
N LEU A 104 -8.10 13.27 -4.31
CA LEU A 104 -7.61 13.97 -5.49
C LEU A 104 -8.69 14.22 -6.56
N ALA A 105 -9.77 13.43 -6.60
CA ALA A 105 -10.83 13.53 -7.61
C ALA A 105 -11.59 14.87 -7.61
N THR A 106 -11.53 15.63 -6.51
CA THR A 106 -12.18 16.94 -6.38
C THR A 106 -11.26 18.12 -6.68
N ALA A 107 -9.98 17.86 -6.91
CA ALA A 107 -8.98 18.89 -7.15
C ALA A 107 -9.05 19.45 -8.57
N ASN A 108 -8.70 20.73 -8.73
CA ASN A 108 -8.57 21.36 -10.04
C ASN A 108 -7.21 21.06 -10.69
N PHE A 109 -6.21 20.79 -9.85
CA PHE A 109 -4.91 20.29 -10.28
C PHE A 109 -4.42 19.24 -9.29
N VAL A 110 -3.65 18.29 -9.81
CA VAL A 110 -3.02 17.20 -9.06
C VAL A 110 -1.61 17.04 -9.61
N GLU A 111 -0.63 16.98 -8.72
CA GLU A 111 0.76 16.66 -9.01
C GLU A 111 1.16 15.45 -8.18
N ARG A 112 1.79 14.47 -8.82
CA ARG A 112 2.17 13.18 -8.22
C ARG A 112 3.62 12.95 -8.58
N TYR A 113 4.52 12.96 -7.60
CA TYR A 113 5.95 12.85 -7.86
C TYR A 113 6.55 11.65 -7.16
N ALA A 114 7.44 10.95 -7.86
CA ALA A 114 8.44 10.10 -7.24
C ALA A 114 9.82 10.50 -7.73
N ALA A 115 10.80 10.63 -6.84
CA ALA A 115 12.17 10.98 -7.21
C ALA A 115 13.18 10.15 -6.43
N PHE A 116 14.23 9.74 -7.13
CA PHE A 116 15.24 8.82 -6.63
C PHE A 116 16.64 9.37 -6.91
N ALA A 117 17.46 9.46 -5.87
CA ALA A 117 18.85 9.91 -5.96
C ALA A 117 19.78 8.75 -5.63
N TYR A 118 20.59 8.32 -6.59
CA TYR A 118 21.61 7.31 -6.39
C TYR A 118 22.85 7.54 -7.28
N GLY A 119 23.94 6.84 -6.97
CA GLY A 119 25.15 6.87 -7.78
C GLY A 119 25.81 8.26 -7.84
N GLN A 120 26.48 8.55 -8.97
CA GLN A 120 27.27 9.78 -9.14
C GLN A 120 26.39 11.03 -9.31
N GLN A 121 25.18 10.87 -9.86
CA GLN A 121 24.29 11.99 -10.13
C GLN A 121 23.75 12.63 -8.85
N ALA A 122 23.37 11.81 -7.86
CA ALA A 122 23.02 12.30 -6.52
C ALA A 122 24.15 13.16 -5.89
N GLN A 123 25.40 12.71 -6.01
CA GLN A 123 26.55 13.45 -5.47
C GLN A 123 26.73 14.82 -6.14
N ASN A 124 26.45 14.92 -7.44
CA ASN A 124 26.59 16.16 -8.20
C ASN A 124 25.55 17.22 -7.79
N THR A 125 24.38 16.79 -7.33
CA THR A 125 23.31 17.66 -6.84
C THR A 125 23.40 17.94 -5.34
N GLY A 126 24.37 17.33 -4.65
CA GLY A 126 24.55 17.48 -3.21
C GLY A 126 23.60 16.62 -2.37
N TYR A 127 22.83 15.74 -3.01
CA TYR A 127 21.99 14.77 -2.31
C TYR A 127 22.78 13.49 -2.01
N PRO A 128 22.63 12.90 -0.81
CA PRO A 128 23.17 11.59 -0.52
C PRO A 128 22.55 10.55 -1.47
N SER A 129 23.41 9.66 -1.98
CA SER A 129 22.94 8.47 -2.69
C SER A 129 22.07 7.62 -1.77
N GLY A 130 21.00 7.04 -2.33
CA GLY A 130 19.97 6.34 -1.59
C GLY A 130 18.79 7.23 -1.19
N THR A 131 18.54 8.37 -1.82
CA THR A 131 17.37 9.18 -1.45
C THR A 131 16.15 8.73 -2.25
N ALA A 132 15.02 8.53 -1.60
CA ALA A 132 13.72 8.34 -2.24
C ALA A 132 12.74 9.40 -1.72
N PHE A 133 11.92 9.94 -2.60
CA PHE A 133 10.98 11.00 -2.33
C PHE A 133 9.68 10.74 -3.06
N TRP A 134 8.56 10.93 -2.36
CA TRP A 134 7.22 10.85 -2.92
C TRP A 134 6.43 12.08 -2.52
N ALA A 135 5.59 12.58 -3.43
CA ALA A 135 4.69 13.68 -3.14
C ALA A 135 3.34 13.53 -3.83
N LEU A 136 2.31 13.97 -3.12
CA LEU A 136 0.95 14.19 -3.62
C LEU A 136 0.55 15.61 -3.28
N ILE A 137 0.42 16.45 -4.31
CA ILE A 137 0.00 17.84 -4.17
C ILE A 137 -1.29 18.00 -4.97
N ALA A 138 -2.32 18.51 -4.32
CA ALA A 138 -3.61 18.77 -4.95
C ALA A 138 -4.20 20.08 -4.48
N GLY A 139 -4.77 20.83 -5.41
CA GLY A 139 -5.50 22.05 -5.08
C GLY A 139 -6.77 22.20 -5.88
N GLY A 140 -7.85 22.51 -5.19
CA GLY A 140 -9.18 22.77 -5.72
C GLY A 140 -9.76 24.07 -5.20
N THR A 141 -11.02 24.34 -5.54
CA THR A 141 -11.76 25.50 -4.99
C THR A 141 -12.01 25.40 -3.50
N GLU A 142 -12.10 24.18 -2.96
CA GLU A 142 -12.48 23.94 -1.56
C GLU A 142 -11.27 23.67 -0.67
N GLN A 143 -10.28 22.94 -1.19
CA GLN A 143 -9.17 22.42 -0.40
C GLN A 143 -7.86 22.43 -1.17
N PHE A 144 -6.76 22.63 -0.46
CA PHE A 144 -5.39 22.34 -0.87
C PHE A 144 -4.80 21.29 0.08
N VAL A 145 -4.09 20.33 -0.49
CA VAL A 145 -3.41 19.23 0.20
C VAL A 145 -2.02 19.10 -0.40
N ASP A 146 -0.99 19.15 0.44
CA ASP A 146 0.40 18.86 0.09
C ASP A 146 0.90 17.81 1.08
N ARG A 147 1.33 16.66 0.57
CA ARG A 147 1.85 15.54 1.34
C ARG A 147 3.12 15.08 0.69
N GLU A 148 4.20 15.07 1.46
CA GLU A 148 5.51 14.66 0.96
C GLU A 148 6.13 13.68 1.95
N LEU A 149 6.76 12.63 1.43
CA LEU A 149 7.48 11.63 2.20
C LEU A 149 8.88 11.50 1.62
N SER A 150 9.89 11.48 2.49
CA SER A 150 11.27 11.28 2.08
C SER A 150 11.99 10.26 2.95
N LEU A 151 12.74 9.40 2.27
CA LEU A 151 13.78 8.56 2.84
C LEU A 151 15.14 9.10 2.40
N GLY A 152 15.99 9.45 3.36
CA GLY A 152 17.34 9.97 3.10
C GLY A 152 17.39 11.48 3.26
N ALA A 153 17.75 12.20 2.19
CA ALA A 153 17.78 13.65 2.24
C ALA A 153 16.42 14.28 2.00
N ASP A 154 16.17 15.35 2.75
CA ASP A 154 15.12 16.31 2.49
C ASP A 154 15.40 17.07 1.17
N VAL A 155 14.78 16.62 0.08
CA VAL A 155 14.98 17.16 -1.27
C VAL A 155 14.33 18.53 -1.49
N VAL A 156 13.41 18.91 -0.61
CA VAL A 156 12.57 20.12 -0.73
C VAL A 156 12.86 21.13 0.38
N SER A 157 13.83 20.84 1.25
CA SER A 157 14.27 21.71 2.34
C SER A 157 13.13 22.06 3.32
N ARG A 158 12.22 21.11 3.56
CA ARG A 158 11.09 21.24 4.50
C ARG A 158 11.50 21.13 5.98
N GLY A 159 12.75 20.76 6.25
CA GLY A 159 13.22 20.32 7.55
C GLY A 159 14.57 20.86 8.02
N VAL A 160 14.80 20.71 9.32
CA VAL A 160 16.03 21.15 10.01
C VAL A 160 17.06 20.02 10.00
N GLY A 161 17.87 19.97 8.94
CA GLY A 161 19.19 19.31 8.90
C GLY A 161 19.32 17.95 9.62
N MET A 162 18.70 16.90 9.08
CA MET A 162 19.11 15.53 9.40
C MET A 162 20.42 15.25 8.64
N GLY A 163 21.56 15.69 9.19
CA GLY A 163 22.91 15.38 8.70
C GLY A 163 23.34 13.93 8.95
N GLY A 164 22.38 13.01 9.05
CA GLY A 164 22.67 11.59 9.17
C GLY A 164 23.33 11.13 7.88
N SER A 165 24.57 10.66 7.98
CA SER A 165 25.16 9.86 6.91
C SER A 165 24.24 8.67 6.70
N ALA A 166 23.36 8.76 5.69
CA ALA A 166 22.64 7.60 5.20
C ALA A 166 23.70 6.54 4.98
N GLY A 167 23.68 5.51 5.84
CA GLY A 167 24.52 4.36 5.61
C GLY A 167 24.21 3.92 4.21
N ILE A 168 25.22 3.89 3.34
CA ILE A 168 25.20 3.43 1.94
C ILE A 168 24.72 1.99 1.76
N ALA A 169 24.00 1.43 2.75
CA ALA A 169 23.05 0.36 2.52
C ALA A 169 22.26 0.73 1.26
N GLN A 170 22.30 -0.17 0.29
CA GLN A 170 21.61 0.00 -0.99
C GLN A 170 20.11 0.11 -0.67
N LEU A 171 19.59 1.34 -0.51
CA LEU A 171 18.16 1.56 -0.36
C LEU A 171 17.40 0.96 -1.55
N PHE A 172 18.05 0.82 -2.70
CA PHE A 172 17.50 0.27 -3.93
C PHE A 172 17.95 -1.18 -4.15
N ALA A 173 16.99 -2.09 -4.32
CA ALA A 173 17.24 -3.45 -4.80
C ALA A 173 17.60 -3.48 -6.29
N THR A 174 16.92 -2.65 -7.08
CA THR A 174 17.23 -2.40 -8.49
C THR A 174 16.96 -0.95 -8.83
N THR A 175 17.75 -0.44 -9.78
CA THR A 175 17.58 0.87 -10.40
C THR A 175 17.40 0.71 -11.92
N GLU A 176 17.04 -0.50 -12.38
CA GLU A 176 16.65 -0.74 -13.76
C GLU A 176 15.16 -0.41 -13.90
N GLU A 177 14.80 0.42 -14.88
CA GLU A 177 13.43 0.88 -15.17
C GLU A 177 12.85 1.85 -14.13
N TYR A 178 12.00 1.36 -13.22
CA TYR A 178 11.46 2.13 -12.10
C TYR A 178 12.15 1.65 -10.82
N PRO A 179 12.82 2.53 -10.05
CA PRO A 179 13.54 2.14 -8.85
C PRO A 179 12.69 1.36 -7.86
N VAL A 180 13.21 0.21 -7.43
CA VAL A 180 12.59 -0.61 -6.39
C VAL A 180 13.48 -0.55 -5.17
N LEU A 181 12.90 -0.17 -4.02
CA LEU A 181 13.62 -0.20 -2.75
C LEU A 181 14.00 -1.64 -2.38
N ALA A 182 15.02 -1.81 -1.54
CA ALA A 182 15.35 -3.08 -0.94
C ALA A 182 14.50 -3.29 0.31
N GLU A 183 13.98 -4.51 0.50
CA GLU A 183 13.37 -4.88 1.76
C GLU A 183 14.42 -5.10 2.85
N GLY A 184 14.08 -4.77 4.08
CA GLY A 184 14.97 -5.06 5.21
C GLY A 184 14.78 -4.15 6.40
N SER A 185 15.73 -4.26 7.33
CA SER A 185 15.84 -3.39 8.50
C SER A 185 16.86 -2.29 8.24
N TYR A 186 16.48 -1.06 8.59
CA TYR A 186 17.21 0.14 8.26
C TYR A 186 17.46 1.02 9.49
N SER A 187 18.27 2.05 9.29
CA SER A 187 18.35 3.23 10.14
C SER A 187 18.43 4.42 9.18
N TYR A 188 17.37 4.61 8.41
CA TYR A 188 17.34 5.57 7.31
C TYR A 188 16.65 6.85 7.73
N ALA A 189 17.22 8.01 7.42
CA ALA A 189 16.56 9.28 7.72
C ALA A 189 15.16 9.30 7.09
N PHE A 190 14.17 9.71 7.87
CA PHE A 190 12.77 9.79 7.45
C PHE A 190 12.24 11.20 7.69
N LEU A 191 11.49 11.72 6.73
CA LEU A 191 10.76 12.98 6.84
C LEU A 191 9.37 12.80 6.22
N TYR A 192 8.36 13.32 6.90
CA TYR A 192 7.01 13.45 6.35
C TYR A 192 6.51 14.87 6.56
N TYR A 193 6.10 15.52 5.48
CA TYR A 193 5.51 16.86 5.45
C TYR A 193 4.02 16.74 5.16
N ASP A 194 3.23 17.52 5.89
CA ASP A 194 1.80 17.64 5.69
C ASP A 194 1.41 19.12 5.76
N GLU A 195 0.75 19.58 4.70
CA GLU A 195 -0.01 20.81 4.68
C GLU A 195 -1.42 20.60 4.14
N THR A 196 -2.43 21.07 4.87
CA THR A 196 -3.82 21.11 4.41
C THR A 196 -4.41 22.47 4.65
N PHE A 197 -5.07 23.02 3.63
CA PHE A 197 -5.71 24.33 3.70
C PHE A 197 -7.12 24.27 3.12
N ASN A 198 -8.12 24.70 3.89
CA ASN A 198 -9.48 24.87 3.44
C ASN A 198 -9.64 26.27 2.85
N ASN A 199 -9.78 26.35 1.53
CA ASN A 199 -9.87 27.60 0.77
C ASN A 199 -11.15 28.39 1.06
N ILE A 200 -12.21 27.73 1.51
CA ILE A 200 -13.49 28.39 1.85
C ILE A 200 -13.42 29.00 3.24
N ALA A 201 -12.96 28.23 4.23
CA ALA A 201 -12.88 28.66 5.62
C ALA A 201 -11.66 29.56 5.89
N GLY A 202 -10.66 29.54 5.00
CA GLY A 202 -9.42 30.32 5.14
C GLY A 202 -8.56 29.84 6.31
N ASN A 203 -8.65 28.57 6.66
CA ASN A 203 -7.87 27.95 7.74
C ASN A 203 -7.19 26.67 7.25
N GLY A 204 -6.16 26.26 7.95
CA GLY A 204 -5.35 25.10 7.58
C GLY A 204 -4.26 24.85 8.61
N TYR A 205 -3.43 23.86 8.31
CA TYR A 205 -2.25 23.54 9.08
C TYR A 205 -1.12 23.14 8.15
N GLN A 206 0.10 23.29 8.65
CA GLN A 206 1.31 22.75 8.04
C GLN A 206 2.21 22.23 9.17
N GLY A 207 2.95 21.16 8.90
CA GLY A 207 3.95 20.66 9.84
C GLY A 207 4.78 19.54 9.24
N VAL A 208 5.80 19.13 9.98
CA VAL A 208 6.73 18.08 9.57
C VAL A 208 6.96 17.14 10.74
N VAL A 209 7.14 15.85 10.45
CA VAL A 209 7.73 14.91 11.40
C VAL A 209 9.03 14.35 10.83
N GLN A 210 9.99 14.08 11.70
CA GLN A 210 11.30 13.58 11.32
C GLN A 210 11.70 12.44 12.23
N GLY A 211 12.41 11.48 11.68
CA GLY A 211 12.69 10.23 12.35
C GLY A 211 13.67 9.35 11.58
N TYR A 212 13.62 8.07 11.90
CA TYR A 212 14.35 7.04 11.19
C TYR A 212 13.41 5.91 10.79
N ALA A 213 13.40 5.55 9.51
CA ALA A 213 12.82 4.31 9.04
C ALA A 213 13.67 3.13 9.55
N THR A 214 13.03 2.24 10.29
CA THR A 214 13.63 1.01 10.84
C THR A 214 13.34 -0.22 10.01
N ARG A 215 12.30 -0.17 9.17
CA ARG A 215 11.92 -1.27 8.28
C ARG A 215 11.29 -0.75 7.00
N ILE A 216 11.66 -1.38 5.89
CA ILE A 216 11.00 -1.21 4.59
C ILE A 216 10.63 -2.60 4.09
N SER A 217 9.40 -2.75 3.61
CA SER A 217 8.92 -3.96 2.94
C SER A 217 7.99 -3.59 1.80
N PHE A 218 7.89 -4.45 0.80
CA PHE A 218 6.86 -4.34 -0.22
C PHE A 218 5.68 -5.20 0.19
N GLY A 219 4.50 -4.66 -0.01
CA GLY A 219 3.32 -5.47 -0.16
C GLY A 219 2.80 -5.28 -1.56
N VAL A 220 2.09 -6.30 -1.96
CA VAL A 220 1.19 -6.23 -3.07
C VAL A 220 -0.16 -5.78 -2.51
N THR A 221 -0.86 -4.89 -3.21
CA THR A 221 -2.14 -4.35 -2.73
C THR A 221 -3.09 -5.52 -2.45
N ASP A 222 -3.71 -5.53 -1.27
CA ASP A 222 -4.75 -6.46 -0.82
C ASP A 222 -5.86 -5.56 -0.26
N SER A 223 -6.73 -5.10 -1.15
CA SER A 223 -7.67 -3.99 -0.93
C SER A 223 -8.74 -4.33 0.10
N ASP A 224 -9.10 -5.60 0.25
CA ASP A 224 -10.12 -6.07 1.18
C ASP A 224 -9.53 -6.77 2.43
N GLY A 225 -8.22 -6.99 2.45
CA GLY A 225 -7.46 -7.51 3.59
C GLY A 225 -7.69 -9.00 3.81
N ASP A 226 -8.03 -9.73 2.75
CA ASP A 226 -8.39 -11.14 2.81
C ASP A 226 -7.17 -12.09 2.77
N GLY A 227 -5.99 -11.51 2.54
CA GLY A 227 -4.69 -12.18 2.46
C GLY A 227 -4.28 -12.57 1.04
N VAL A 228 -5.02 -12.16 0.01
CA VAL A 228 -4.74 -12.37 -1.40
C VAL A 228 -4.48 -11.03 -2.08
N GLU A 229 -3.42 -10.98 -2.87
CA GLU A 229 -3.08 -9.81 -3.66
C GLU A 229 -4.18 -9.48 -4.69
N ASP A 230 -4.55 -8.20 -4.82
CA ASP A 230 -5.53 -7.68 -5.79
C ASP A 230 -5.28 -8.14 -7.23
N SER A 231 -4.02 -8.27 -7.63
CA SER A 231 -3.64 -8.74 -8.98
C SER A 231 -3.93 -10.23 -9.20
N MET A 232 -4.06 -11.00 -8.11
CA MET A 232 -4.41 -12.42 -8.08
C MET A 232 -5.83 -12.69 -7.56
N ASP A 233 -6.46 -11.69 -6.94
CA ASP A 233 -7.75 -11.79 -6.30
C ASP A 233 -8.91 -11.74 -7.32
N GLN A 234 -9.75 -12.77 -7.28
CA GLN A 234 -10.95 -12.89 -8.13
C GLN A 234 -12.20 -12.32 -7.46
N CYS A 235 -12.12 -11.98 -6.18
CA CYS A 235 -13.18 -11.42 -5.36
C CYS A 235 -12.67 -10.17 -4.61
N PRO A 236 -12.46 -9.01 -5.30
CA PRO A 236 -11.89 -7.75 -4.74
C PRO A 236 -12.59 -7.12 -3.52
N ALA A 237 -13.66 -7.74 -3.04
CA ALA A 237 -14.45 -7.34 -1.89
C ALA A 237 -15.07 -8.60 -1.27
N SER A 238 -14.21 -9.52 -0.86
CA SER A 238 -14.58 -10.77 -0.23
C SER A 238 -15.35 -10.53 1.08
N ASP A 239 -16.25 -11.44 1.42
CA ASP A 239 -17.01 -11.37 2.66
C ASP A 239 -16.11 -11.71 3.86
N SER A 240 -15.75 -10.71 4.66
CA SER A 240 -14.90 -10.82 5.86
C SER A 240 -15.62 -11.30 7.12
N SER A 241 -16.87 -11.75 7.03
CA SER A 241 -17.58 -12.33 8.17
C SER A 241 -16.90 -13.62 8.65
N THR A 242 -16.90 -13.85 9.97
CA THR A 242 -16.26 -15.04 10.55
C THR A 242 -16.93 -16.35 10.15
N THR A 243 -18.23 -16.30 9.84
CA THR A 243 -19.06 -17.46 9.52
C THR A 243 -20.00 -17.16 8.35
N VAL A 244 -20.40 -18.18 7.62
CA VAL A 244 -21.27 -18.01 6.45
C VAL A 244 -22.70 -17.67 6.90
N VAL A 245 -23.20 -16.50 6.49
CA VAL A 245 -24.56 -16.02 6.79
C VAL A 245 -25.44 -16.03 5.54
N PHE A 246 -26.63 -16.63 5.63
CA PHE A 246 -27.65 -16.64 4.56
C PHE A 246 -28.88 -15.85 4.97
N ASN A 247 -29.13 -14.70 4.33
CA ASN A 247 -30.31 -13.84 4.61
C ASN A 247 -30.54 -13.60 6.11
N GLY A 248 -29.47 -13.28 6.85
CA GLY A 248 -29.49 -13.05 8.29
C GLY A 248 -29.46 -14.31 9.17
N VAL A 249 -29.37 -15.51 8.59
CA VAL A 249 -29.22 -16.78 9.31
C VAL A 249 -27.76 -17.21 9.29
N ASP A 250 -27.08 -17.08 10.44
CA ASP A 250 -25.73 -17.57 10.63
C ASP A 250 -25.70 -19.11 10.66
N SER A 251 -24.82 -19.71 9.85
CA SER A 251 -24.64 -21.16 9.81
C SER A 251 -23.74 -21.71 10.92
N GLY A 252 -22.92 -20.86 11.56
CA GLY A 252 -21.85 -21.26 12.48
C GLY A 252 -20.68 -21.96 11.80
N VAL A 253 -20.68 -22.07 10.46
CA VAL A 253 -19.57 -22.64 9.68
C VAL A 253 -18.60 -21.53 9.32
N ALA A 254 -17.31 -21.75 9.57
CA ALA A 254 -16.26 -20.80 9.24
C ALA A 254 -16.33 -20.38 7.77
N ASN A 255 -16.00 -19.11 7.51
CA ASN A 255 -15.98 -18.52 6.18
C ASN A 255 -14.53 -18.28 5.72
N PRO A 256 -13.75 -19.33 5.40
CA PRO A 256 -12.38 -19.13 4.96
C PRO A 256 -12.32 -18.49 3.57
N VAL A 257 -11.28 -17.69 3.35
CA VAL A 257 -10.84 -17.20 2.04
C VAL A 257 -9.98 -18.28 1.38
N ASP A 258 -10.22 -18.55 0.10
CA ASP A 258 -9.40 -19.50 -0.66
C ASP A 258 -8.24 -18.82 -1.41
N ALA A 259 -7.42 -19.61 -2.11
CA ALA A 259 -6.25 -19.07 -2.83
C ALA A 259 -6.59 -18.14 -4.00
N SER A 260 -7.87 -17.95 -4.34
CA SER A 260 -8.33 -16.98 -5.33
C SER A 260 -8.90 -15.70 -4.73
N GLY A 261 -8.83 -15.54 -3.40
CA GLY A 261 -9.37 -14.37 -2.67
C GLY A 261 -10.89 -14.42 -2.49
N CYS A 262 -11.54 -15.53 -2.84
CA CYS A 262 -12.97 -15.66 -2.63
C CYS A 262 -13.25 -16.35 -1.29
N SER A 263 -14.01 -15.68 -0.42
CA SER A 263 -14.55 -16.34 0.77
C SER A 263 -15.55 -17.43 0.40
N LEU A 264 -15.76 -18.37 1.31
CA LEU A 264 -16.79 -19.41 1.15
C LEU A 264 -18.18 -18.81 0.89
N ARG A 265 -18.49 -17.64 1.48
CA ARG A 265 -19.75 -16.90 1.28
C ARG A 265 -19.83 -16.28 -0.12
N ASP A 266 -18.75 -15.73 -0.66
CA ASP A 266 -18.73 -15.17 -2.02
C ASP A 266 -19.06 -16.23 -3.07
N GLN A 267 -18.54 -17.44 -2.87
CA GLN A 267 -18.86 -18.58 -3.73
C GLN A 267 -20.35 -18.93 -3.68
N PHE A 268 -21.03 -18.74 -2.54
CA PHE A 268 -22.49 -18.86 -2.46
C PHE A 268 -23.23 -17.70 -3.13
N VAL A 269 -22.78 -16.45 -2.95
CA VAL A 269 -23.39 -15.27 -3.59
C VAL A 269 -23.33 -15.39 -5.12
N ALA A 270 -22.17 -15.75 -5.68
CA ALA A 270 -22.01 -16.00 -7.11
C ALA A 270 -22.96 -17.08 -7.65
N CYS A 271 -23.39 -17.99 -6.76
CA CYS A 271 -24.21 -19.16 -7.04
C CYS A 271 -25.73 -18.86 -6.95
N GLU A 272 -26.16 -17.80 -6.25
CA GLU A 272 -27.58 -17.48 -5.99
C GLU A 272 -28.42 -17.23 -7.27
N THR A 273 -27.78 -17.01 -8.42
CA THR A 273 -28.47 -16.85 -9.71
C THR A 273 -29.10 -18.13 -10.28
N ARG A 274 -28.87 -19.32 -9.69
CA ARG A 274 -29.36 -20.61 -10.22
C ARG A 274 -30.06 -21.46 -9.16
N SER A 275 -31.27 -21.94 -9.47
CA SER A 275 -32.24 -22.58 -8.55
C SER A 275 -31.80 -23.89 -7.85
N ASN A 276 -30.59 -24.41 -8.09
CA ASN A 276 -30.05 -25.59 -7.41
C ASN A 276 -28.56 -25.45 -7.02
N CYS A 277 -28.02 -24.24 -7.14
CA CYS A 277 -26.59 -24.02 -7.10
C CYS A 277 -26.03 -24.22 -5.69
N THR A 278 -26.64 -23.63 -4.66
CA THR A 278 -26.22 -23.75 -3.25
C THR A 278 -26.06 -25.20 -2.81
N MET A 279 -27.03 -26.07 -3.13
CA MET A 279 -26.99 -27.49 -2.74
C MET A 279 -25.92 -28.28 -3.51
N LYS A 280 -25.64 -27.89 -4.76
CA LYS A 280 -24.56 -28.46 -5.54
C LYS A 280 -23.21 -28.03 -4.95
N LEU A 281 -23.04 -26.75 -4.64
CA LEU A 281 -21.81 -26.20 -4.10
C LEU A 281 -21.47 -26.82 -2.73
N ILE A 282 -22.44 -26.92 -1.82
CA ILE A 282 -22.27 -27.64 -0.53
C ILE A 282 -21.81 -29.08 -0.74
N ARG A 283 -22.36 -29.78 -1.75
CA ARG A 283 -21.98 -31.16 -2.07
C ARG A 283 -20.55 -31.22 -2.63
N ASP A 284 -20.19 -30.28 -3.48
CA ASP A 284 -18.86 -30.20 -4.08
C ASP A 284 -17.80 -29.87 -3.02
N PHE A 285 -18.03 -28.91 -2.13
CA PHE A 285 -17.14 -28.62 -1.00
C PHE A 285 -16.93 -29.81 -0.07
N ARG A 286 -18.02 -30.52 0.27
CA ARG A 286 -17.91 -31.75 1.07
C ARG A 286 -17.10 -32.82 0.33
N ARG A 287 -17.29 -32.96 -1.00
CA ARG A 287 -16.54 -33.94 -1.80
C ARG A 287 -15.05 -33.60 -1.85
N LEU A 288 -14.71 -32.32 -1.88
CA LEU A 288 -13.32 -31.82 -1.86
C LEU A 288 -12.69 -31.83 -0.46
N GLY A 289 -13.48 -32.09 0.59
CA GLY A 289 -13.00 -32.08 1.97
C GLY A 289 -12.83 -30.67 2.56
N LEU A 290 -13.36 -29.64 1.90
CA LEU A 290 -13.33 -28.25 2.37
C LEU A 290 -14.30 -28.02 3.54
N VAL A 291 -15.35 -28.84 3.63
CA VAL A 291 -16.28 -28.84 4.75
C VAL A 291 -16.58 -30.27 5.20
N SER A 292 -16.74 -30.45 6.51
CA SER A 292 -17.19 -31.69 7.12
C SER A 292 -18.65 -31.99 6.79
N VAL A 293 -19.10 -33.21 7.12
CA VAL A 293 -20.52 -33.59 7.00
C VAL A 293 -21.40 -32.72 7.91
N HIS A 294 -20.90 -32.34 9.09
CA HIS A 294 -21.64 -31.51 10.05
C HIS A 294 -21.82 -30.08 9.51
N GLU A 295 -20.73 -29.46 9.04
CA GLU A 295 -20.75 -28.13 8.43
C GLU A 295 -21.62 -28.10 7.17
N ALA A 296 -21.53 -29.11 6.31
CA ALA A 296 -22.39 -29.21 5.12
C ALA A 296 -23.89 -29.28 5.47
N ASN A 297 -24.26 -29.88 6.60
CA ASN A 297 -25.64 -29.90 7.07
C ASN A 297 -26.05 -28.56 7.69
N ALA A 298 -25.14 -27.89 8.41
CA ALA A 298 -25.37 -26.56 8.97
C ALA A 298 -25.59 -25.51 7.88
N LEU A 299 -24.73 -25.47 6.85
CA LEU A 299 -24.91 -24.63 5.66
C LEU A 299 -26.25 -24.90 4.95
N ARG A 300 -26.63 -26.18 4.80
CA ARG A 300 -27.92 -26.56 4.21
C ARG A 300 -29.09 -26.02 5.03
N GLN A 301 -29.07 -26.17 6.34
CA GLN A 301 -30.13 -25.70 7.22
C GLN A 301 -30.23 -24.17 7.19
N ALA A 302 -29.11 -23.47 7.36
CA ALA A 302 -29.05 -22.00 7.34
C ALA A 302 -29.59 -21.45 6.01
N SER A 303 -29.12 -22.00 4.87
CA SER A 303 -29.58 -21.58 3.55
C SER A 303 -31.11 -21.77 3.38
N GLN A 304 -31.66 -22.91 3.78
CA GLN A 304 -33.12 -23.17 3.68
C GLN A 304 -33.95 -22.21 4.53
N VAL A 305 -33.55 -21.98 5.79
CA VAL A 305 -34.25 -21.03 6.68
C VAL A 305 -34.17 -19.61 6.11
N GLY A 306 -32.99 -19.20 5.64
CA GLY A 306 -32.76 -17.89 5.01
C GLY A 306 -33.58 -17.68 3.72
N PHE A 307 -33.82 -18.71 2.91
CA PHE A 307 -34.71 -18.60 1.75
C PHE A 307 -36.19 -18.48 2.13
N HIS A 308 -36.60 -19.10 3.22
CA HIS A 308 -37.99 -19.04 3.68
C HIS A 308 -38.33 -17.74 4.41
N SER A 309 -37.36 -17.10 5.07
CA SER A 309 -37.57 -15.82 5.76
C SER A 309 -37.82 -14.66 4.80
N ASN A 310 -37.26 -14.71 3.57
CA ASN A 310 -37.35 -13.64 2.57
C ASN A 310 -38.57 -13.73 1.63
N ARG A 311 -39.52 -14.64 1.85
CA ARG A 311 -40.75 -14.64 1.05
C ARG A 311 -41.67 -13.49 1.50
N PRO A 312 -42.07 -12.58 0.60
CA PRO A 312 -43.06 -11.57 0.92
C PRO A 312 -44.35 -12.27 1.38
N ARG A 313 -44.89 -11.83 2.52
CA ARG A 313 -46.14 -12.34 3.10
C ARG A 313 -47.35 -11.91 2.30
#